data_AF-A0A840TJT6-F1
#
_entry.id   AF-A0A840TJT6-F1
#
_cell.length_a   1.000
_cell.length_b   1.000
_cell.length_c   1.000
_cell.angle_alpha   90.00
_cell.angle_beta   90.00
_cell.angle_gamma   90.00
#
_symmetry.space_group_name_H-M   'P 1'
#
loop_
_entity.id
_entity.type
_entity.pdbx_description
1 polymer ?
#
loop_
_entity_poly.entity_id
_entity_poly.type
_entity_poly.pdbx_seq_one_letter_code
_entity_poly.pdbx_strand_id
1 'polypeptide(L)'
;MASEHGLQGYEFDDYSYFIIFYRRYGEFVPIVLLSLGVYVFVVMVIKLRNCEYVPKRHKWALVLYLGAMLGLLNIPDNYHTGIVKNKHTFFRAYPSAAAPIVEQVSKGHRLTIIGSRDHWRMAIWNNEIVYVKDSDLWMV
;
A
#
# COMPACT_ATOMS: atom_id res chain seq x y z
N MET A 1 25.28 4.13 -12.09
CA MET A 1 25.13 4.36 -10.63
C MET A 1 24.32 3.27 -9.91
N ALA A 2 23.01 3.02 -10.15
CA ALA A 2 22.30 1.91 -9.48
C ALA A 2 22.60 0.53 -10.11
N SER A 3 22.68 0.46 -11.45
CA SER A 3 22.97 -0.78 -12.18
C SER A 3 24.45 -1.22 -12.13
N GLU A 4 25.37 -0.34 -11.70
CA GLU A 4 26.80 -0.65 -11.62
C GLU A 4 27.19 -1.37 -10.32
N HIS A 5 26.29 -1.42 -9.33
CA HIS A 5 26.53 -2.03 -8.01
C HIS A 5 25.68 -3.29 -7.74
N GLY A 6 24.95 -3.82 -8.73
CA GLY A 6 24.18 -5.05 -8.59
C GLY A 6 23.07 -4.98 -7.53
N LEU A 7 22.52 -3.79 -7.27
CA LEU A 7 21.47 -3.57 -6.27
C LEU A 7 20.13 -4.10 -6.78
N GLN A 8 19.67 -5.22 -6.23
CA GLN A 8 18.37 -5.82 -6.53
C GLN A 8 17.21 -5.08 -5.82
N GLY A 9 16.01 -5.12 -6.42
CA GLY A 9 14.84 -4.36 -5.93
C GLY A 9 14.71 -2.93 -6.48
N TYR A 10 15.66 -2.52 -7.33
CA TYR A 10 15.59 -1.30 -8.16
C TYR A 10 15.38 -1.60 -9.64
N GLU A 11 15.23 -2.88 -10.02
CA GLU A 11 14.87 -3.23 -11.38
C GLU A 11 13.48 -2.65 -11.67
N PHE A 12 13.49 -1.63 -12.54
CA PHE A 12 12.30 -1.06 -13.13
C PHE A 12 11.73 -2.06 -14.12
N ASP A 13 11.16 -3.15 -13.63
CA ASP A 13 10.27 -3.97 -14.43
C ASP A 13 8.96 -3.19 -14.66
N ASP A 14 8.35 -3.33 -15.84
CA ASP A 14 7.16 -2.56 -16.22
C ASP A 14 6.03 -2.70 -15.18
N TYR A 15 5.93 -3.87 -14.52
CA TYR A 15 5.00 -4.12 -13.40
C TYR A 15 5.30 -3.26 -12.17
N SER A 16 6.57 -3.05 -11.82
CA SER A 16 6.95 -2.21 -10.69
C SER A 16 6.60 -0.74 -10.93
N TYR A 17 6.67 -0.27 -12.19
CA TYR A 17 6.22 1.07 -12.54
C TYR A 17 4.72 1.24 -12.32
N PHE A 18 3.90 0.27 -12.77
CA PHE A 18 2.45 0.28 -12.52
C PHE A 18 2.11 0.23 -11.03
N ILE A 19 2.86 -0.55 -10.23
CA ILE A 19 2.63 -0.63 -8.78
C ILE A 19 3.03 0.67 -8.07
N ILE A 20 4.13 1.31 -8.48
CA ILE A 20 4.55 2.61 -7.92
C ILE A 20 3.59 3.72 -8.36
N PHE A 21 3.11 3.67 -9.61
CA PHE A 21 2.10 4.59 -10.14
C PHE A 21 0.76 4.43 -9.40
N TYR A 22 0.31 3.19 -9.22
CA TYR A 22 -0.88 2.87 -8.43
C TYR A 22 -0.69 3.26 -6.96
N ARG A 23 0.52 3.13 -6.39
CA ARG A 23 0.83 3.61 -5.03
C ARG A 23 0.81 5.12 -4.93
N ARG A 24 1.31 5.84 -5.94
CA ARG A 24 1.37 7.31 -5.95
C ARG A 24 0.02 7.95 -6.26
N TYR A 25 -0.76 7.36 -7.16
CA TYR A 25 -2.08 7.84 -7.55
C TYR A 25 -3.23 7.16 -6.79
N GLY A 26 -2.96 6.10 -6.03
CA GLY A 26 -3.93 5.36 -5.22
C GLY A 26 -4.56 6.20 -4.12
N GLU A 27 -3.86 7.23 -3.61
CA GLU A 27 -4.44 8.23 -2.71
C GLU A 27 -5.32 9.26 -3.46
N PHE A 28 -5.05 9.52 -4.74
CA PHE A 28 -5.84 10.46 -5.54
C PHE A 28 -7.16 9.85 -6.06
N VAL A 29 -7.17 8.55 -6.35
CA VAL A 29 -8.39 7.82 -6.76
C VAL A 29 -9.56 8.00 -5.78
N PRO A 30 -9.41 7.77 -4.46
CA PRO A 30 -10.50 7.98 -3.51
C PRO A 30 -10.86 9.46 -3.37
N ILE A 31 -9.93 10.41 -3.53
CA ILE A 31 -10.23 11.85 -3.49
C ILE A 31 -11.12 12.26 -4.68
N VAL A 32 -10.81 11.78 -5.88
CA VAL A 32 -11.62 12.04 -7.08
C VAL A 32 -13.01 11.42 -6.92
N LEU A 33 -13.08 10.18 -6.46
CA LEU A 33 -14.35 9.49 -6.21
C LEU A 33 -15.17 10.19 -5.11
N LEU A 34 -14.52 10.71 -4.07
CA LEU A 34 -15.15 11.50 -3.01
C LEU A 34 -15.75 12.79 -3.57
N SER A 35 -15.01 13.52 -4.41
CA SER A 35 -15.51 14.75 -5.02
C SER A 35 -16.76 14.51 -5.88
N LEU A 36 -16.79 13.42 -6.66
CA LEU A 36 -17.95 13.00 -7.45
C LEU A 36 -19.13 12.60 -6.55
N GLY A 37 -18.83 11.91 -5.43
CA GLY A 37 -19.82 11.56 -4.41
C GLY A 37 -20.48 12.78 -3.76
N VAL A 38 -19.66 13.75 -3.35
CA VAL A 38 -20.13 15.02 -2.77
C VAL A 38 -20.97 15.79 -3.78
N TYR A 39 -20.58 15.82 -5.05
CA TYR A 39 -21.36 16.47 -6.10
C TYR A 39 -22.78 15.88 -6.20
N VAL A 40 -22.90 14.54 -6.27
CA VAL A 40 -24.20 13.86 -6.34
C VAL A 40 -25.00 14.10 -5.07
N PHE A 41 -24.36 14.08 -3.90
CA PHE A 41 -25.00 14.40 -2.62
C PHE A 41 -25.57 15.82 -2.59
N VAL A 42 -24.80 16.82 -3.02
CA VAL A 42 -25.22 18.23 -3.07
C VAL A 42 -26.40 18.41 -4.02
N VAL A 43 -26.34 17.85 -5.23
CA VAL A 43 -27.47 17.89 -6.20
C VAL A 43 -28.72 17.28 -5.58
N MET A 44 -28.57 16.17 -4.85
CA MET A 44 -29.68 15.51 -4.19
C MET A 44 -30.29 16.35 -3.06
N VAL A 45 -29.47 17.03 -2.25
CA VAL A 45 -29.93 17.95 -1.20
C VAL A 45 -30.66 19.15 -1.80
N ILE A 46 -30.17 19.70 -2.90
CA ILE A 46 -30.84 20.80 -3.62
C ILE A 46 -32.20 20.34 -4.14
N LYS A 47 -32.29 19.15 -4.75
CA LYS A 47 -33.57 18.59 -5.22
C LYS A 47 -34.56 18.34 -4.09
N LEU A 48 -34.09 17.85 -2.95
CA LEU A 48 -34.92 17.68 -1.74
C LEU A 48 -35.44 19.04 -1.22
N ARG A 49 -34.59 20.07 -1.20
CA ARG A 49 -34.97 21.42 -0.77
C ARG A 49 -35.96 22.08 -1.73
N ASN A 50 -35.84 21.81 -3.02
CA ASN A 50 -36.74 22.32 -4.06
C ASN A 50 -38.05 21.50 -4.18
N CYS A 51 -38.29 20.55 -3.27
CA CYS A 51 -39.46 19.65 -3.30
C CYS A 51 -39.63 18.86 -4.62
N GLU A 52 -38.54 18.59 -5.32
CA GLU A 52 -38.58 17.76 -6.52
C GLU A 52 -38.71 16.28 -6.16
N TYR A 53 -39.48 15.55 -6.97
CA TYR A 53 -39.66 14.11 -6.76
C TYR A 53 -38.35 13.35 -7.04
N VAL A 54 -37.74 12.83 -5.97
CA VAL A 54 -36.56 11.95 -6.08
C VAL A 54 -37.01 10.49 -5.86
N PRO A 55 -36.85 9.61 -6.87
CA PRO A 55 -37.23 8.20 -6.74
C PRO A 55 -36.46 7.52 -5.61
N LYS A 56 -37.14 6.63 -4.85
CA LYS A 56 -36.52 5.88 -3.73
C LYS A 56 -35.26 5.08 -4.16
N ARG A 57 -35.16 4.66 -5.42
CA ARG A 57 -33.98 3.96 -5.97
C ARG A 57 -32.70 4.79 -5.91
N HIS A 58 -32.78 6.10 -6.21
CA HIS A 58 -31.63 6.99 -6.18
C HIS A 58 -31.11 7.23 -4.75
N LYS A 59 -32.02 7.25 -3.76
CA LYS A 59 -31.67 7.32 -2.32
C LYS A 59 -30.83 6.11 -1.90
N TRP A 60 -31.28 4.91 -2.25
CA TRP A 60 -30.56 3.69 -1.92
C TRP A 60 -29.23 3.56 -2.67
N ALA A 61 -29.19 3.95 -3.95
CA ALA A 61 -27.95 3.97 -4.72
C ALA A 61 -26.89 4.91 -4.10
N LEU A 62 -27.30 6.08 -3.61
CA LEU A 62 -26.41 7.02 -2.92
C LEU A 62 -25.89 6.44 -1.59
N VAL A 63 -26.76 5.82 -0.79
CA VAL A 63 -26.35 5.21 0.49
C VAL A 63 -25.39 4.06 0.26
N LEU A 64 -25.67 3.19 -0.73
CA LEU A 64 -24.76 2.12 -1.13
C LEU A 64 -23.42 2.66 -1.61
N TYR A 65 -23.44 3.70 -2.44
CA TYR A 65 -22.23 4.37 -2.95
C TYR A 65 -21.37 4.94 -1.81
N LEU A 66 -21.98 5.70 -0.89
CA LEU A 66 -21.29 6.27 0.27
C LEU A 66 -20.74 5.18 1.19
N GLY A 67 -21.50 4.10 1.40
CA GLY A 67 -21.06 2.94 2.19
C GLY A 67 -19.85 2.23 1.56
N ALA A 68 -19.90 1.97 0.25
CA ALA A 68 -18.77 1.39 -0.48
C ALA A 68 -17.53 2.29 -0.43
N MET A 69 -17.72 3.60 -0.53
CA MET A 69 -16.63 4.58 -0.48
C MET A 69 -15.99 4.66 0.91
N LEU A 70 -16.79 4.62 1.98
CA LEU A 70 -16.28 4.53 3.35
C LEU A 70 -15.49 3.24 3.58
N GLY A 71 -15.95 2.12 3.01
CA GLY A 71 -15.21 0.86 3.03
C GLY A 71 -13.85 0.97 2.32
N LEU A 72 -13.80 1.63 1.16
CA LEU A 72 -12.56 1.86 0.41
C LEU A 72 -11.58 2.75 1.19
N LEU A 73 -12.08 3.79 1.85
CA LEU A 73 -11.27 4.70 2.68
C LEU A 73 -10.76 4.05 3.98
N ASN A 74 -11.43 3.01 4.47
CA ASN A 74 -11.03 2.30 5.69
C ASN A 74 -10.03 1.17 5.44
N ILE A 75 -9.53 0.98 4.21
CA ILE A 75 -8.51 -0.02 3.94
C ILE A 75 -7.20 0.43 4.60
N PRO A 76 -6.67 -0.32 5.58
CA PRO A 76 -5.46 0.08 6.27
C PRO A 76 -4.26 0.03 5.31
N ASP A 77 -3.58 1.17 5.19
CA ASP A 77 -2.45 1.36 4.29
C ASP A 77 -1.17 0.77 4.90
N ASN A 78 -1.08 -0.57 4.92
CA ASN A 78 0.01 -1.29 5.57
C ASN A 78 1.27 -1.42 4.69
N TYR A 79 1.30 -0.80 3.51
CA TYR A 79 2.39 -0.98 2.54
C TYR A 79 3.53 0.01 2.75
N HIS A 80 4.49 -0.39 3.58
CA HIS A 80 5.70 0.38 3.85
C HIS A 80 6.85 -0.12 2.99
N THR A 81 7.77 0.77 2.62
CA THR A 81 9.01 0.37 1.93
C THR A 81 10.16 0.42 2.94
N GLY A 82 11.03 -0.59 2.92
CA GLY A 82 12.24 -0.61 3.74
C GLY A 82 13.50 -0.64 2.87
N ILE A 83 14.54 0.07 3.27
CA ILE A 83 15.87 0.00 2.67
C ILE A 83 16.81 -0.70 3.65
N VAL A 84 17.57 -1.68 3.19
CA VAL A 84 18.56 -2.38 4.01
C VAL A 84 19.72 -1.43 4.36
N LYS A 85 19.87 -1.11 5.64
CA LYS A 85 20.87 -0.15 6.14
C LYS A 85 22.23 -0.78 6.41
N ASN A 86 22.23 -2.03 6.89
CA ASN A 86 23.43 -2.72 7.35
C ASN A 86 24.14 -3.48 6.23
N LYS A 87 25.47 -3.64 6.37
CA LYS A 87 26.33 -4.29 5.36
C LYS A 87 26.08 -5.79 5.25
N HIS A 88 25.59 -6.41 6.32
CA HIS A 88 25.25 -7.82 6.40
C HIS A 88 23.90 -7.93 7.09
N THR A 89 22.82 -8.04 6.31
CA THR A 89 21.48 -8.30 6.83
C THR A 89 21.06 -9.70 6.43
N PHE A 90 20.58 -10.46 7.41
CA PHE A 90 20.16 -11.84 7.20
C PHE A 90 18.64 -11.90 7.07
N PHE A 91 18.18 -12.43 5.95
CA PHE A 91 16.78 -12.74 5.73
C PHE A 91 16.48 -14.11 6.32
N ARG A 92 15.35 -14.22 7.01
CA ARG A 92 14.99 -15.42 7.75
C ARG A 92 13.63 -15.95 7.32
N ALA A 93 13.45 -17.26 7.44
CA ALA A 93 12.21 -17.92 7.05
C ALA A 93 11.03 -17.63 7.99
N TYR A 94 11.30 -17.30 9.27
CA TYR A 94 10.29 -16.98 10.27
C TYR A 94 10.81 -15.96 11.28
N PRO A 95 9.94 -15.25 12.03
CA PRO A 95 10.32 -14.13 12.91
C PRO A 95 11.00 -14.61 14.21
N SER A 96 12.20 -15.19 14.08
CA SER A 96 13.00 -15.68 15.21
C SER A 96 14.50 -15.56 14.92
N ALA A 97 15.27 -15.25 15.97
CA ALA A 97 16.73 -15.22 15.88
C ALA A 97 17.36 -16.62 15.70
N ALA A 98 16.60 -17.68 15.95
CA ALA A 98 17.01 -19.07 15.71
C ALA A 98 16.53 -19.62 14.35
N ALA A 99 15.85 -18.80 13.53
CA ALA A 99 15.36 -19.24 12.23
C ALA A 99 16.50 -19.44 11.22
N PRO A 100 16.38 -20.38 10.27
CA PRO A 100 17.35 -20.56 9.20
C PRO A 100 17.46 -19.28 8.38
N ILE A 101 18.69 -19.00 7.97
CA ILE A 101 19.01 -17.87 7.10
C ILE A 101 18.66 -18.31 5.68
N VAL A 102 17.70 -17.62 5.07
CA VAL A 102 17.30 -17.84 3.67
C VAL A 102 18.37 -17.24 2.77
N GLU A 103 18.74 -16.00 3.04
CA GLU A 103 19.72 -15.28 2.24
C GLU A 103 20.44 -14.20 3.06
N GLN A 104 21.65 -13.86 2.65
CA GLN A 104 22.41 -12.74 3.20
C GLN A 104 22.48 -11.63 2.15
N VAL A 105 21.90 -10.49 2.48
CA VAL A 105 21.82 -9.34 1.57
C VAL A 105 22.69 -8.20 2.07
N SER A 106 23.35 -7.52 1.12
CA SER A 106 24.23 -6.39 1.40
C SER A 106 23.45 -5.07 1.48
N LYS A 107 24.09 -4.03 2.02
CA LYS A 107 23.49 -2.70 2.17
C LYS A 107 22.96 -2.15 0.85
N GLY A 108 21.82 -1.46 0.91
CA GLY A 108 21.30 -0.66 -0.19
C GLY A 108 20.17 -1.31 -1.00
N HIS A 109 19.79 -2.55 -0.68
CA HIS A 109 18.65 -3.21 -1.31
C HIS A 109 17.33 -2.65 -0.81
N ARG A 110 16.36 -2.52 -1.72
CA ARG A 110 15.00 -2.04 -1.42
C ARG A 110 14.06 -3.23 -1.27
N LEU A 111 13.28 -3.22 -0.19
CA LEU A 111 12.34 -4.27 0.17
C LEU A 111 10.92 -3.69 0.30
N THR A 112 9.95 -4.45 -0.21
CA THR A 112 8.53 -4.16 0.00
C THR A 112 8.09 -4.84 1.29
N ILE A 113 7.74 -4.04 2.30
CA ILE A 113 7.26 -4.53 3.59
C ILE A 113 5.75 -4.73 3.50
N ILE A 114 5.31 -5.96 3.77
CA ILE A 114 3.90 -6.36 3.78
C ILE A 114 3.30 -6.37 5.19
N GLY A 115 4.14 -6.38 6.22
CA GLY A 115 3.68 -6.35 7.60
C GLY A 115 4.81 -6.21 8.61
N SER A 116 4.44 -5.93 9.85
CA SER A 116 5.35 -5.87 10.99
C SER A 116 4.81 -6.74 12.12
N ARG A 117 5.70 -7.45 12.82
CA ARG A 117 5.40 -8.23 14.01
C ARG A 117 6.53 -8.02 15.02
N ASP A 118 6.22 -7.26 16.07
CA ASP A 118 7.15 -6.87 17.14
C ASP A 118 8.43 -6.22 16.60
N HIS A 119 9.53 -6.97 16.52
CA HIS A 119 10.84 -6.51 16.02
C HIS A 119 11.19 -7.06 14.64
N TRP A 120 10.26 -7.76 14.00
CA TRP A 120 10.43 -8.40 12.71
C TRP A 120 9.52 -7.76 11.68
N ARG A 121 10.07 -7.43 10.54
CA ARG A 121 9.32 -7.00 9.37
C ARG A 121 9.24 -8.12 8.37
N MET A 122 8.05 -8.31 7.84
CA MET A 122 7.75 -9.26 6.80
C MET A 122 7.91 -8.54 5.47
N ALA A 123 8.83 -9.02 4.64
CA ALA A 123 9.16 -8.45 3.35
C ALA A 123 9.02 -9.53 2.27
N ILE A 124 8.72 -9.10 1.04
CA ILE A 124 8.76 -10.00 -0.12
C ILE A 124 10.13 -9.85 -0.78
N TRP A 125 10.81 -10.97 -1.00
CA TRP A 125 12.13 -11.05 -1.64
C TRP A 125 12.17 -12.27 -2.55
N ASN A 126 12.54 -12.09 -3.84
CA ASN A 126 12.61 -13.18 -4.83
C ASN A 126 11.36 -14.09 -4.85
N ASN A 127 10.15 -13.50 -4.82
CA ASN A 127 8.87 -14.20 -4.75
C ASN A 127 8.61 -15.03 -3.48
N GLU A 128 9.48 -14.95 -2.47
CA GLU A 128 9.31 -15.57 -1.17
C GLU A 128 9.07 -14.53 -0.07
N ILE A 129 8.39 -14.97 0.98
CA ILE A 129 8.17 -14.17 2.18
C ILE A 129 9.37 -14.36 3.10
N VAL A 130 10.06 -13.27 3.40
CA VAL A 130 11.20 -13.26 4.32
C VAL A 130 10.97 -12.32 5.49
N TYR A 131 11.61 -12.65 6.61
CA TYR A 131 11.57 -11.86 7.83
C TYR A 131 12.92 -11.20 8.07
N VAL A 132 12.88 -9.90 8.33
CA VAL A 132 14.06 -9.06 8.55
C VAL A 132 13.89 -8.30 9.86
N LYS A 133 14.97 -8.10 10.61
CA LYS A 133 14.90 -7.30 11.83
C LYS A 133 14.66 -5.83 11.51
N ASP A 134 13.78 -5.20 12.27
CA ASP A 134 13.48 -3.77 12.12
C ASP A 134 14.72 -2.89 12.31
N SER A 135 15.64 -3.28 13.21
CA SER A 135 16.89 -2.56 13.48
C SER A 135 17.85 -2.49 12.28
N ASP A 136 17.72 -3.44 11.34
CA ASP A 136 18.57 -3.53 10.15
C ASP A 136 17.96 -2.82 8.94
N LEU A 137 16.73 -2.34 9.08
CA LEU A 137 15.98 -1.66 8.05
C LEU A 137 15.86 -0.16 8.33
N TRP A 138 15.90 0.62 7.27
CA TRP A 138 15.47 2.00 7.28
C TRP A 138 14.14 2.10 6.54
N MET A 139 13.08 2.39 7.29
CA MET A 139 11.76 2.64 6.73
C MET A 139 11.71 3.97 5.98
N VAL A 140 11.04 3.96 4.82
CA VAL A 140 10.80 5.12 3.95
C VAL A 140 9.32 5.20 3.57
#